data_AF-A0A535ICC7-F1
#
_entry.id   AF-A0A535ICC7-F1
#
_cell.length_a   1.000
_cell.length_b   1.000
_cell.length_c   1.000
_cell.angle_alpha   90.00
_cell.angle_beta   90.00
_cell.angle_gamma   90.00
#
_symmetry.space_group_name_H-M   'P 1'
#
loop_
_entity.id
_entity.type
_entity.pdbx_description
1 polymer ?
#
loop_
_entity_poly.entity_id
_entity_poly.type
_entity_poly.pdbx_seq_one_letter_code
_entity_poly.pdbx_strand_id
1 'polypeptide(L)'
;MTISLVNFYTPADHVLLTPTGLYVIVVKDDTGLVSFDGKRWSQPTSLGRIWHDWRHGGLGNPTAEGEAQVAKLQAWLKPKGEGVDAPVQSLVLFTKPEVELTVPERYEQIMLLKSLKGYLQRHTTPALPGPLYRALADAVTPPAGEAVAVESNDAAEAAAEPVVKPTSRRKEKRRKKSRQN
;
A
#
# COMPACT_ATOMS: atom_id res chain seq x y z
N MET A 1 7.79 -23.70 10.60
CA MET A 1 7.52 -23.05 9.31
C MET A 1 7.71 -21.56 9.50
N THR A 2 8.45 -20.91 8.60
CA THR A 2 8.77 -19.48 8.66
C THR A 2 7.67 -18.69 7.95
N ILE A 3 7.48 -17.40 8.26
CA ILE A 3 6.64 -16.52 7.46
C ILE A 3 7.59 -15.69 6.58
N SER A 4 7.36 -15.66 5.28
CA SER A 4 8.21 -14.94 4.32
C SER A 4 7.39 -13.89 3.58
N LEU A 5 7.88 -12.65 3.54
CA LEU A 5 7.31 -11.57 2.72
C LEU A 5 8.20 -11.35 1.51
N VAL A 6 7.59 -11.41 0.33
CA VAL A 6 8.22 -11.19 -0.97
C VAL A 6 7.62 -9.92 -1.58
N ASN A 7 8.49 -8.97 -1.95
CA ASN A 7 8.09 -7.71 -2.55
C ASN A 7 8.62 -7.63 -3.99
N PHE A 8 7.75 -7.28 -4.93
CA PHE A 8 8.07 -6.94 -6.34
C PHE A 8 8.83 -8.00 -7.15
N TYR A 9 8.94 -9.24 -6.67
CA TYR A 9 9.50 -10.37 -7.42
C TYR A 9 8.42 -11.13 -8.21
N THR A 10 7.19 -11.13 -7.69
CA THR A 10 6.03 -11.78 -8.28
C THR A 10 5.20 -10.77 -9.09
N PRO A 11 4.26 -11.20 -9.95
CA PRO A 11 3.36 -10.27 -10.65
C PRO A 11 2.37 -9.52 -9.74
N ALA A 12 2.26 -9.93 -8.48
CA ALA A 12 1.60 -9.16 -7.41
C ALA A 12 2.65 -8.35 -6.65
N ASP A 13 2.29 -7.14 -6.24
CA ASP A 13 3.25 -6.17 -5.66
C ASP A 13 3.85 -6.67 -4.35
N HIS A 14 2.98 -7.24 -3.50
CA HIS A 14 3.33 -7.75 -2.19
C HIS A 14 2.70 -9.13 -1.99
N VAL A 15 3.54 -10.13 -1.79
CA VAL A 15 3.11 -11.51 -1.55
C VAL A 15 3.67 -11.99 -0.22
N LEU A 16 2.77 -12.39 0.67
CA LEU A 16 3.09 -12.96 1.97
C LEU A 16 2.82 -14.46 1.94
N LEU A 17 3.87 -15.25 2.10
CA LEU A 17 3.79 -16.69 2.30
C LEU A 17 3.68 -16.99 3.79
N THR A 18 2.58 -17.64 4.17
CA THR A 18 2.33 -18.12 5.52
C THR A 18 2.25 -19.66 5.53
N PRO A 19 2.25 -20.28 6.71
CA PRO A 19 1.97 -21.71 6.83
C PRO A 19 0.59 -22.12 6.29
N THR A 20 -0.35 -21.20 6.12
CA THR A 20 -1.73 -21.49 5.68
C THR A 20 -1.97 -21.24 4.21
N GLY A 21 -1.18 -20.38 3.57
CA GLY A 21 -1.48 -19.95 2.22
C GLY A 21 -0.57 -18.83 1.73
N LEU A 22 -0.96 -18.31 0.57
CA LEU A 22 -0.41 -17.08 0.03
C LEU A 22 -1.42 -15.95 0.24
N TYR A 23 -0.92 -14.81 0.69
CA TYR A 23 -1.69 -13.59 0.77
C TYR A 23 -1.10 -12.56 -0.17
N VAL A 24 -1.93 -11.98 -1.01
CA VAL A 24 -1.60 -10.79 -1.80
C VAL A 24 -2.02 -9.58 -1.00
N ILE A 25 -1.11 -8.64 -0.79
CA ILE A 25 -1.35 -7.46 0.03
C ILE A 25 -1.52 -6.23 -0.87
N VAL A 26 -2.71 -5.65 -0.84
CA VAL A 26 -2.99 -4.33 -1.42
C VAL A 26 -2.80 -3.30 -0.32
N VAL A 27 -1.84 -2.40 -0.52
CA VAL A 27 -1.52 -1.35 0.44
C VAL A 27 -2.23 -0.06 0.02
N LYS A 28 -2.91 0.58 0.97
CA LYS A 28 -3.55 1.90 0.79
C LYS A 28 -3.05 2.86 1.86
N ASP A 29 -2.82 4.11 1.45
CA ASP A 29 -2.36 5.19 2.32
C ASP A 29 -3.42 6.29 2.48
N ASP A 30 -4.69 5.96 2.25
CA ASP A 30 -5.80 6.87 2.47
C ASP A 30 -5.96 7.28 3.94
N THR A 31 -6.62 8.42 4.16
CA THR A 31 -6.87 9.01 5.50
C THR A 31 -8.33 9.41 5.68
N GLY A 32 -8.76 9.59 6.92
CA GLY A 32 -10.13 9.98 7.24
C GLY A 32 -11.14 8.83 7.09
N LEU A 33 -12.42 9.15 6.90
CA LEU A 33 -13.48 8.14 6.88
C LEU A 33 -13.47 7.36 5.56
N VAL A 34 -13.21 6.06 5.62
CA VAL A 34 -13.30 5.13 4.49
C VAL A 34 -14.36 4.08 4.81
N SER A 35 -15.32 3.92 3.91
CA SER A 35 -16.42 2.97 4.09
C SER A 35 -16.56 2.03 2.90
N PHE A 36 -16.96 0.80 3.20
CA PHE A 36 -17.25 -0.23 2.21
C PHE A 36 -18.52 -0.96 2.61
N ASP A 37 -19.52 -1.01 1.74
CA ASP A 37 -20.80 -1.71 2.01
C ASP A 37 -20.79 -3.18 1.55
N GLY A 38 -19.68 -3.63 0.94
CA GLY A 38 -19.56 -4.93 0.30
C GLY A 38 -19.65 -4.92 -1.22
N LYS A 39 -20.01 -3.79 -1.82
CA LYS A 39 -20.06 -3.60 -3.27
C LYS A 39 -19.29 -2.36 -3.70
N ARG A 40 -19.40 -1.27 -2.94
CA ARG A 40 -18.84 0.02 -3.30
C ARG A 40 -18.04 0.61 -2.16
N TRP A 41 -16.90 1.18 -2.55
CA TRP A 41 -16.07 2.00 -1.69
C TRP A 41 -16.56 3.44 -1.73
N SER A 42 -16.67 4.06 -0.56
CA SER A 42 -17.09 5.45 -0.44
C SER A 42 -16.27 6.19 0.62
N GLN A 43 -15.95 7.43 0.30
CA GLN A 43 -15.16 8.31 1.14
C GLN A 43 -15.72 9.74 1.00
N PRO A 44 -15.83 10.52 2.09
CA PRO A 44 -16.27 11.90 2.02
C PRO A 44 -15.31 12.71 1.13
N THR A 45 -15.85 13.31 0.08
CA THR A 45 -15.08 14.15 -0.83
C THR A 45 -14.85 15.51 -0.18
N SER A 46 -13.58 15.87 0.05
CA SER A 46 -13.19 17.22 0.45
C SER A 46 -12.35 17.87 -0.65
N LEU A 47 -12.37 19.20 -0.75
CA LEU A 47 -11.61 19.95 -1.78
C LEU A 47 -10.11 19.62 -1.78
N GLY A 48 -9.52 19.43 -0.59
CA GLY A 48 -8.12 19.00 -0.46
C GLY A 48 -7.89 17.56 -0.94
N ARG A 49 -8.89 16.68 -0.78
CA ARG A 49 -8.82 15.29 -1.24
C ARG A 49 -8.96 15.18 -2.76
N ILE A 50 -9.79 16.00 -3.41
CA ILE A 50 -9.86 16.02 -4.88
C ILE A 50 -8.48 16.31 -5.50
N TRP A 51 -7.73 17.24 -4.90
CA TRP A 51 -6.34 17.52 -5.29
C TRP A 51 -5.39 16.35 -5.01
N HIS A 52 -5.54 15.66 -3.87
CA HIS A 52 -4.76 14.48 -3.53
C HIS A 52 -5.04 13.31 -4.49
N ASP A 53 -6.32 13.00 -4.74
CA ASP A 53 -6.77 11.90 -5.59
C ASP A 53 -6.34 12.09 -7.05
N TRP A 54 -6.25 13.34 -7.52
CA TRP A 54 -5.72 13.60 -8.86
C TRP A 54 -4.21 13.34 -8.95
N ARG A 55 -3.45 13.63 -7.89
CA ARG A 55 -2.00 13.41 -7.83
C ARG A 55 -1.62 11.96 -7.56
N HIS A 56 -2.39 11.25 -6.73
CA HIS A 56 -2.04 9.92 -6.21
C HIS A 56 -2.93 8.79 -6.74
N GLY A 57 -3.96 9.11 -7.52
CA GLY A 57 -5.06 8.19 -7.81
C GLY A 57 -5.94 8.05 -6.57
N GLY A 58 -7.24 8.32 -6.70
CA GLY A 58 -8.16 8.16 -5.56
C GLY A 58 -8.22 6.71 -5.06
N LEU A 59 -8.93 6.49 -3.94
CA LEU A 59 -9.11 5.19 -3.27
C LEU A 59 -9.38 4.01 -4.24
N GLY A 60 -10.12 4.27 -5.33
CA GLY A 60 -10.40 3.28 -6.37
C GLY A 60 -11.30 2.15 -5.88
N ASN A 61 -10.96 0.91 -6.22
CA ASN A 61 -11.58 -0.29 -5.66
C ASN A 61 -10.49 -1.25 -5.15
N PRO A 62 -10.04 -1.08 -3.89
CA PRO A 62 -8.99 -1.91 -3.30
C PRO A 62 -9.28 -3.41 -3.35
N THR A 63 -10.55 -3.80 -3.23
CA THR A 63 -10.97 -5.21 -3.27
C THR A 63 -10.77 -5.80 -4.66
N ALA A 64 -11.26 -5.10 -5.70
CA ALA A 64 -11.11 -5.54 -7.09
C ALA A 64 -9.64 -5.56 -7.53
N GLU A 65 -8.84 -4.60 -7.05
CA GLU A 65 -7.40 -4.60 -7.25
C GLU A 65 -6.74 -5.85 -6.66
N GLY A 66 -7.09 -6.21 -5.42
CA GLY A 66 -6.59 -7.41 -4.77
C GLY A 66 -6.98 -8.68 -5.50
N GLU A 67 -8.24 -8.80 -5.94
CA GLU A 67 -8.71 -9.92 -6.76
C GLU A 67 -7.96 -10.03 -8.09
N ALA A 68 -7.70 -8.90 -8.76
CA ALA A 68 -6.93 -8.88 -9.99
C ALA A 68 -5.49 -9.33 -9.77
N GLN A 69 -4.85 -8.93 -8.67
CA GLN A 69 -3.50 -9.37 -8.32
C GLN A 69 -3.47 -10.86 -7.94
N VAL A 70 -4.47 -11.36 -7.20
CA VAL A 70 -4.62 -12.79 -6.91
C VAL A 70 -4.73 -13.60 -8.21
N ALA A 71 -5.59 -13.16 -9.14
CA ALA A 71 -5.75 -13.83 -10.43
C ALA A 71 -4.44 -13.86 -11.24
N LYS A 72 -3.68 -12.76 -11.25
CA LYS A 72 -2.35 -12.69 -11.88
C LYS A 72 -1.37 -13.67 -11.24
N LEU A 73 -1.32 -13.71 -9.91
CA LEU A 73 -0.42 -14.60 -9.17
C LEU A 73 -0.77 -16.08 -9.43
N GLN A 74 -2.05 -16.44 -9.38
CA GLN A 74 -2.52 -17.80 -9.70
C GLN A 74 -2.17 -18.19 -11.15
N ALA A 75 -2.38 -17.29 -12.11
CA ALA A 75 -2.02 -17.52 -13.50
C ALA A 75 -0.52 -17.71 -13.71
N TRP A 76 0.32 -17.05 -12.92
CA TRP A 76 1.78 -17.19 -12.96
C TRP A 76 2.29 -18.45 -12.26
N LEU A 77 1.61 -18.90 -11.20
CA LEU A 77 1.92 -20.15 -10.50
C LEU A 77 1.52 -21.39 -11.30
N LYS A 78 0.39 -21.34 -12.03
CA LYS A 78 -0.17 -22.50 -12.74
C LYS A 78 0.80 -23.21 -13.70
N PRO A 79 1.57 -22.52 -14.57
CA PRO A 79 2.55 -23.17 -15.45
C PRO A 79 3.74 -23.79 -14.72
N LYS A 80 4.05 -23.32 -13.50
CA LYS A 80 5.16 -23.85 -12.69
C LYS A 80 4.81 -25.18 -12.03
N GLY A 81 3.53 -25.60 -12.07
CA GLY A 81 3.03 -26.78 -11.36
C GLY A 81 3.00 -26.62 -9.84
N GLU A 82 3.54 -25.53 -9.32
CA GLU A 82 3.64 -25.19 -7.91
C GLU A 82 2.41 -24.34 -7.53
N GLY A 83 1.58 -24.81 -6.59
CA GLY A 83 0.49 -23.98 -6.03
C GLY A 83 -0.88 -24.05 -6.69
N VAL A 84 -1.15 -25.05 -7.56
CA VAL A 84 -2.47 -25.22 -8.22
C VAL A 84 -3.62 -25.37 -7.21
N ASP A 85 -3.34 -25.91 -6.01
CA ASP A 85 -4.32 -26.07 -4.92
C ASP A 85 -4.05 -25.14 -3.72
N ALA A 86 -3.12 -24.19 -3.84
CA ALA A 86 -2.81 -23.30 -2.73
C ALA A 86 -3.90 -22.24 -2.54
N PRO A 87 -4.40 -22.02 -1.31
CA PRO A 87 -5.29 -20.91 -1.03
C PRO A 87 -4.52 -19.60 -1.21
N VAL A 88 -4.91 -18.82 -2.22
CA VAL A 88 -4.43 -17.47 -2.46
C VAL A 88 -5.55 -16.50 -2.10
N GLN A 89 -5.30 -15.59 -1.14
CA GLN A 89 -6.29 -14.62 -0.66
C GLN A 89 -5.76 -13.19 -0.81
N SER A 90 -6.64 -12.21 -0.99
CA SER A 90 -6.28 -10.79 -0.97
C SER A 90 -6.49 -10.19 0.41
N LEU A 91 -5.55 -9.36 0.85
CA LEU A 91 -5.63 -8.53 2.05
C LEU A 91 -5.56 -7.07 1.63
N VAL A 92 -6.45 -6.24 2.15
CA VAL A 92 -6.40 -4.79 1.93
C VAL A 92 -5.95 -4.14 3.23
N LEU A 93 -4.78 -3.51 3.19
CA LEU A 93 -4.14 -2.92 4.37
C LEU A 93 -4.05 -1.41 4.23
N PHE A 94 -4.62 -0.72 5.20
CA PHE A 94 -4.42 0.71 5.36
C PHE A 94 -3.26 0.99 6.31
N THR A 95 -2.28 1.77 5.85
CA THR A 95 -1.04 2.03 6.59
C THR A 95 -1.16 3.17 7.59
N LYS A 96 -1.95 4.19 7.25
CA LYS A 96 -2.12 5.39 8.08
C LYS A 96 -3.10 5.12 9.23
N PRO A 97 -2.72 5.37 10.50
CA PRO A 97 -3.60 5.11 11.64
C PRO A 97 -4.79 6.07 11.74
N GLU A 98 -4.77 7.20 11.03
CA GLU A 98 -5.82 8.23 10.99
C GLU A 98 -7.01 7.85 10.10
N VAL A 99 -6.99 6.68 9.47
CA VAL A 99 -8.15 6.19 8.70
C VAL A 99 -9.18 5.58 9.64
N GLU A 100 -10.42 6.01 9.49
CA GLU A 100 -11.59 5.44 10.16
C GLU A 100 -12.28 4.49 9.18
N LEU A 101 -12.11 3.19 9.40
CA LEU A 101 -12.59 2.16 8.50
C LEU A 101 -13.97 1.64 8.95
N THR A 102 -14.99 1.80 8.10
CA THR A 102 -16.32 1.23 8.30
C THR A 102 -16.56 0.12 7.28
N VAL A 103 -16.34 -1.13 7.71
CA VAL A 103 -16.43 -2.33 6.86
C VAL A 103 -17.25 -3.41 7.59
N PRO A 104 -18.16 -4.13 6.90
CA PRO A 104 -18.87 -5.26 7.47
C PRO A 104 -17.92 -6.35 7.96
N GLU A 105 -18.23 -6.96 9.10
CA GLU A 105 -17.40 -7.99 9.74
C GLU A 105 -17.00 -9.15 8.81
N ARG A 106 -17.86 -9.51 7.85
CA ARG A 106 -17.58 -10.54 6.83
C ARG A 106 -16.39 -10.23 5.91
N TYR A 107 -15.89 -8.99 5.89
CA TYR A 107 -14.71 -8.58 5.13
C TYR A 107 -13.53 -8.25 6.04
N GLU A 108 -13.27 -9.13 7.01
CA GLU A 108 -12.16 -9.00 7.96
C GLU A 108 -10.77 -8.89 7.29
N GLN A 109 -10.63 -9.30 6.02
CA GLN A 109 -9.42 -9.11 5.22
C GLN A 109 -9.10 -7.65 4.88
N ILE A 110 -10.04 -6.73 5.13
CA ILE A 110 -9.86 -5.28 4.98
C ILE A 110 -9.60 -4.69 6.36
N MET A 111 -8.39 -4.21 6.59
CA MET A 111 -7.99 -3.80 7.94
C MET A 111 -6.90 -2.73 7.96
N LEU A 112 -6.68 -2.17 9.15
CA LEU A 112 -5.49 -1.38 9.46
C LEU A 112 -4.26 -2.28 9.58
N LEU A 113 -3.08 -1.78 9.19
CA LEU A 113 -1.82 -2.53 9.29
C LEU A 113 -1.56 -3.06 10.71
N LYS A 114 -1.93 -2.29 11.75
CA LYS A 114 -1.80 -2.71 13.16
C LYS A 114 -2.57 -3.99 13.50
N SER A 115 -3.65 -4.29 12.76
CA SER A 115 -4.52 -5.44 13.00
C SER A 115 -4.05 -6.71 12.28
N LEU A 116 -3.11 -6.59 11.32
CA LEU A 116 -2.64 -7.70 10.49
C LEU A 116 -2.09 -8.86 11.33
N LYS A 117 -1.26 -8.56 12.33
CA LYS A 117 -0.68 -9.60 13.19
C LYS A 117 -1.76 -10.44 13.88
N GLY A 118 -2.77 -9.78 14.44
CA GLY A 118 -3.88 -10.46 15.10
C GLY A 118 -4.72 -11.28 14.13
N TYR A 119 -4.92 -10.78 12.91
CA TYR A 119 -5.58 -11.52 11.84
C TYR A 119 -4.81 -12.80 11.48
N LEU A 120 -3.53 -12.71 11.12
CA LEU A 120 -2.72 -13.87 10.72
C LEU A 120 -2.65 -14.94 11.81
N GLN A 121 -2.59 -14.53 13.08
CA GLN A 121 -2.60 -15.46 14.22
C GLN A 121 -3.92 -16.23 14.35
N ARG A 122 -5.07 -15.62 14.01
CA ARG A 122 -6.37 -16.31 14.02
C ARG A 122 -6.53 -17.26 12.83
N HIS A 123 -5.96 -16.93 11.67
CA HIS A 123 -6.09 -17.70 10.43
C HIS A 123 -4.89 -18.62 10.16
N THR A 124 -4.38 -19.30 11.20
CA THR A 124 -3.20 -20.19 11.12
C THR A 124 -3.56 -21.67 10.84
N THR A 125 -4.84 -22.03 10.68
CA THR A 125 -5.27 -23.44 10.51
C THR A 125 -6.35 -23.58 9.42
N PRO A 126 -6.32 -24.63 8.56
CA PRO A 126 -5.33 -25.70 8.48
C PRO A 126 -4.02 -25.28 7.82
N ALA A 127 -2.90 -25.83 8.29
CA ALA A 127 -1.58 -25.58 7.69
C ALA A 127 -1.45 -26.33 6.35
N LEU A 128 -0.72 -25.73 5.41
CA LEU A 128 -0.36 -26.33 4.15
C LEU A 128 0.48 -27.59 4.36
N PRO A 129 0.28 -28.64 3.52
CA PRO A 129 1.20 -29.77 3.47
C PRO A 129 2.64 -29.29 3.27
N GLY A 130 3.58 -29.86 4.04
CA GLY A 130 4.99 -29.47 3.99
C GLY A 130 5.60 -29.43 2.57
N PRO A 131 5.34 -30.41 1.68
CA PRO A 131 5.80 -30.37 0.30
C PRO A 131 5.23 -29.18 -0.48
N LEU A 132 3.94 -28.89 -0.31
CA LEU A 132 3.28 -27.76 -0.98
C LEU A 132 3.84 -26.43 -0.49
N TYR A 133 4.05 -26.28 0.82
CA TYR A 133 4.68 -25.09 1.38
C TYR A 133 6.08 -24.85 0.80
N ARG A 134 6.90 -25.90 0.69
CA ARG A 134 8.26 -25.78 0.11
C ARG A 134 8.21 -25.42 -1.36
N ALA A 135 7.36 -26.09 -2.14
CA ALA A 135 7.17 -25.78 -3.54
C ALA A 135 6.76 -24.31 -3.74
N LEU A 136 5.84 -23.79 -2.93
CA LEU A 136 5.47 -22.38 -2.96
C LEU A 136 6.61 -21.46 -2.55
N ALA A 137 7.36 -21.81 -1.50
CA ALA A 137 8.51 -21.05 -1.04
C ALA A 137 9.57 -20.92 -2.14
N ASP A 138 9.88 -22.02 -2.82
CA ASP A 138 10.84 -22.06 -3.93
C ASP A 138 10.31 -21.26 -5.14
N ALA A 139 9.01 -21.32 -5.41
CA ALA A 139 8.36 -20.58 -6.50
C ALA A 139 8.44 -19.06 -6.34
N VAL A 140 8.23 -18.57 -5.11
CA VAL A 140 8.07 -17.13 -4.81
C VAL A 140 9.33 -16.49 -4.24
N THR A 141 10.31 -17.27 -3.79
CA THR A 141 11.56 -16.71 -3.25
C THR A 141 12.55 -16.54 -4.40
N PRO A 142 13.11 -15.33 -4.62
CA PRO A 142 14.17 -15.15 -5.59
C PRO A 142 15.39 -16.00 -5.24
N PRO A 143 16.10 -16.59 -6.22
CA PRO A 143 17.33 -17.30 -5.96
C PRO A 143 18.34 -16.36 -5.30
N ALA A 144 18.99 -16.83 -4.22
CA ALA A 144 19.96 -16.05 -3.47
C ALA A 144 21.08 -15.52 -4.40
N GLY A 145 21.05 -14.21 -4.65
CA GLY A 145 21.92 -13.54 -5.64
C GLY A 145 21.17 -12.54 -6.53
N GLU A 146 19.85 -12.70 -6.66
CA GLU A 146 18.97 -11.81 -7.41
C GLU A 146 18.11 -10.98 -6.44
N ALA A 147 18.76 -10.34 -5.46
CA ALA A 147 18.14 -9.19 -4.82
C ALA A 147 18.06 -8.12 -5.91
N VAL A 148 16.90 -8.01 -6.55
CA VAL A 148 16.62 -6.95 -7.51
C VAL A 148 16.86 -5.64 -6.78
N ALA A 149 18.03 -5.05 -7.07
CA ALA A 149 18.37 -3.72 -6.63
C ALA A 149 17.25 -2.82 -7.17
N VAL A 150 16.40 -2.33 -6.28
CA VAL A 150 15.58 -1.17 -6.57
C VAL A 150 16.60 -0.05 -6.78
N GLU A 151 17.02 0.16 -8.03
CA GLU A 151 17.70 1.38 -8.43
C GLU A 151 16.71 2.50 -8.15
N SER A 152 16.84 3.10 -6.97
CA SER A 152 16.34 4.43 -6.69
C SER A 152 16.99 5.33 -7.73
N ASN A 153 16.25 5.64 -8.79
CA ASN A 153 16.65 6.65 -9.75
C ASN A 153 16.47 8.02 -9.08
N ASP A 154 17.30 8.28 -8.06
CA ASP A 154 17.56 9.58 -7.45
C ASP A 154 18.44 10.41 -8.39
N ALA A 155 17.97 10.57 -9.63
CA ALA A 155 18.64 11.36 -10.65
C ALA A 155 17.62 12.26 -11.37
N ALA A 156 16.80 12.97 -10.60
CA ALA A 156 15.94 14.03 -11.14
C ALA A 156 15.56 15.13 -10.14
N GLU A 157 16.38 15.46 -9.13
CA GLU A 157 16.14 16.69 -8.33
C GLU A 157 17.41 17.25 -7.65
N ALA A 158 18.44 17.54 -8.45
CA ALA A 158 19.62 18.29 -7.97
C ALA A 158 20.11 19.36 -8.97
N ALA A 159 19.19 19.90 -9.77
CA ALA A 159 19.46 21.04 -10.64
C ALA A 159 18.30 22.05 -10.56
N ALA A 160 18.16 22.71 -9.41
CA ALA A 160 17.44 23.96 -9.28
C ALA A 160 18.27 24.91 -8.40
N GLU A 161 18.66 26.01 -9.02
CA GLU A 161 19.58 27.05 -8.55
C GLU A 161 19.15 27.71 -7.22
N PRO A 162 20.10 28.28 -6.45
CA PRO A 162 19.80 28.93 -5.19
C PRO A 162 19.00 30.22 -5.40
N VAL A 163 17.77 30.23 -4.88
CA VAL A 163 16.91 31.42 -4.78
C VAL A 163 17.60 32.51 -3.95
N VAL A 164 17.99 33.57 -4.64
CA VAL A 164 18.52 34.83 -4.09
C VAL A 164 17.46 35.49 -3.20
N LYS A 165 17.83 35.79 -1.95
CA LYS A 165 17.00 36.56 -1.00
C LYS A 165 16.78 37.99 -1.52
N PRO A 166 15.54 38.48 -1.67
CA PRO A 166 15.33 39.87 -2.05
C PRO A 166 15.56 40.80 -0.85
N THR A 167 16.56 41.66 -1.01
CA THR A 167 16.85 42.82 -0.17
C THR A 167 15.73 43.84 -0.29
N SER A 168 14.87 43.94 0.73
CA SER A 168 13.86 45.01 0.79
C SER A 168 14.48 46.32 1.30
N ARG A 169 14.65 47.20 0.32
CA ARG A 169 15.11 48.58 0.38
C ARG A 169 14.11 49.43 1.20
N ARG A 170 14.43 49.73 2.46
CA ARG A 170 13.66 50.64 3.33
C ARG A 170 13.76 52.07 2.79
N LYS A 171 12.84 52.46 1.90
CA LYS A 171 12.67 53.84 1.45
C LYS A 171 11.94 54.66 2.50
N GLU A 172 12.71 55.55 3.10
CA GLU A 172 12.32 56.80 3.72
C GLU A 172 11.22 57.54 2.93
N LYS A 173 10.10 57.87 3.60
CA LYS A 173 9.18 58.93 3.17
C LYS A 173 8.59 59.65 4.38
N ARG A 174 9.18 60.81 4.63
CA ARG A 174 8.61 61.98 5.32
C ARG A 174 7.08 62.09 5.15
N ARG A 175 6.36 62.25 6.26
CA ARG A 175 5.16 63.10 6.30
C ARG A 175 5.17 63.96 7.57
N LYS A 176 5.32 65.26 7.33
CA LYS A 176 5.15 66.38 8.27
C LYS A 176 3.66 66.55 8.65
N LYS A 177 3.48 67.28 9.75
CA LYS A 177 2.28 67.97 10.29
C LYS A 177 1.32 67.09 11.09
N SER A 178 0.70 67.55 12.18
CA SER A 178 0.86 68.74 13.04
C SER A 178 -0.21 68.67 14.13
N ARG A 179 0.05 69.33 15.28
CA ARG A 179 -0.91 69.99 16.21
C ARG A 179 -1.57 69.17 17.34
N GLN A 180 -1.49 69.80 18.52
CA GLN A 180 -2.42 69.83 19.66
C GLN A 180 -2.52 68.53 20.47
N ASN A 181 -2.31 68.49 21.78
CA ASN A 181 -2.43 69.48 22.86
C ASN A 181 -1.34 69.27 23.91
#